data_AF-A4BSI5-F1
#
_entry.id   AF-A4BSI5-F1
#
_cell.length_a   1.000
_cell.length_b   1.000
_cell.length_c   1.000
_cell.angle_alpha   90.00
_cell.angle_beta   90.00
_cell.angle_gamma   90.00
#
_symmetry.space_group_name_H-M   'P 1'
#
loop_
_entity.id
_entity.type
_entity.pdbx_description
1 polymer ?
#
loop_
_entity_poly.entity_id
_entity_poly.type
_entity_poly.pdbx_seq_one_letter_code
_entity_poly.pdbx_strand_id
1 'polypeptide(L)'
;MGFDFLGFNFRKYHGKLLIKPSKTSIAAVKGKIRAIIKAGGSLPQDALIRRLNPIIRGWGSYYRHVVSKQVFSDIDHAIWRMTWNWAKRRHPQKGQRWIKDRYFAHRDGRDWVFTDGSDTLFQMASIPIRRHVKIRGQANPYDPDWAAYFRRRYVRQGKPTPYLAHWLST
;
A
#
# COMPACT_ATOMS: atom_id res chain seq x y z
N MET A 1 -10.75 21.63 -13.32
CA MET A 1 -9.35 21.35 -13.71
C MET A 1 -8.61 20.65 -12.57
N GLY A 2 -7.67 19.76 -12.87
CA GLY A 2 -6.79 19.10 -11.89
C GLY A 2 -5.46 18.75 -12.56
N PHE A 3 -4.41 18.46 -11.79
CA PHE A 3 -3.07 18.22 -12.33
C PHE A 3 -2.38 17.06 -11.60
N ASP A 4 -1.33 16.51 -12.23
CA ASP A 4 -0.51 15.45 -11.66
C ASP A 4 0.85 16.00 -11.19
N PHE A 5 1.28 15.60 -10.00
CA PHE A 5 2.59 15.96 -9.44
C PHE A 5 3.11 14.85 -8.52
N LEU A 6 4.38 14.45 -8.68
CA LEU A 6 5.02 13.35 -7.93
C LEU A 6 4.20 12.05 -7.87
N GLY A 7 3.47 11.74 -8.95
CA GLY A 7 2.62 10.55 -9.01
C GLY A 7 1.27 10.68 -8.29
N PHE A 8 0.92 11.87 -7.79
CA PHE A 8 -0.39 12.19 -7.23
C PHE A 8 -1.23 13.02 -8.20
N ASN A 9 -2.53 12.77 -8.24
CA ASN A 9 -3.52 13.59 -8.92
C ASN A 9 -4.22 14.51 -7.91
N PHE A 10 -4.15 15.81 -8.16
CA PHE A 10 -4.82 16.85 -7.38
C PHE A 10 -6.03 17.36 -8.15
N ARG A 11 -7.23 17.13 -7.61
CA ARG A 11 -8.47 17.60 -8.23
C ARG A 11 -9.50 18.03 -7.20
N LYS A 12 -10.15 19.16 -7.47
CA LYS A 12 -11.29 19.65 -6.69
C LYS A 12 -12.59 19.05 -7.26
N TYR A 13 -13.40 18.48 -6.39
CA TYR A 13 -14.71 17.90 -6.69
C TYR A 13 -15.74 18.60 -5.80
N HIS A 14 -16.68 19.36 -6.39
CA HIS A 14 -17.72 20.08 -5.65
C HIS A 14 -17.19 20.82 -4.41
N GLY A 15 -16.14 21.62 -4.57
CA GLY A 15 -15.53 22.36 -3.46
C GLY A 15 -14.45 21.59 -2.66
N LYS A 16 -14.41 20.25 -2.72
CA LYS A 16 -13.51 19.41 -1.93
C LYS A 16 -12.28 18.96 -2.72
N LEU A 17 -11.07 19.24 -2.21
CA LEU A 17 -9.83 18.73 -2.79
C LEU A 17 -9.65 17.25 -2.42
N LEU A 18 -9.53 16.38 -3.44
CA LEU A 18 -9.13 15.00 -3.26
C LEU A 18 -7.77 14.78 -3.94
N ILE A 19 -6.84 14.23 -3.17
CA ILE A 19 -5.54 13.78 -3.66
C ILE A 19 -5.64 12.27 -3.82
N LYS A 20 -5.34 11.78 -5.03
CA LYS A 20 -5.39 10.35 -5.38
C LYS A 20 -4.07 9.94 -6.01
N PRO A 21 -3.73 8.65 -6.07
CA PRO A 21 -2.67 8.20 -6.98
C PRO A 21 -3.04 8.58 -8.42
N SER A 22 -2.08 9.11 -9.17
CA SER A 22 -2.25 9.47 -10.59
C SER A 22 -2.48 8.23 -11.45
N LYS A 23 -3.18 8.42 -12.58
CA LYS A 23 -3.45 7.32 -13.51
C LYS A 23 -2.16 6.71 -14.06
N THR A 24 -1.16 7.55 -14.33
CA THR A 24 0.17 7.14 -14.81
C THR A 24 0.91 6.28 -13.78
N SER A 25 0.91 6.68 -12.51
CA SER A 25 1.50 5.89 -11.42
C SER A 25 0.80 4.53 -11.22
N ILE A 26 -0.52 4.50 -11.30
CA ILE A 26 -1.30 3.25 -11.22
C ILE A 26 -0.96 2.33 -12.41
N ALA A 27 -0.87 2.88 -13.62
CA ALA A 27 -0.50 2.11 -14.79
C ALA A 27 0.93 1.56 -14.68
N ALA A 28 1.87 2.35 -14.17
CA ALA A 28 3.26 1.96 -13.98
C ALA A 28 3.40 0.78 -13.00
N VAL A 29 2.76 0.82 -11.82
CA VAL A 29 2.83 -0.29 -10.86
C VAL A 29 2.16 -1.56 -11.41
N LYS A 30 1.00 -1.43 -12.09
CA LYS A 30 0.33 -2.57 -12.74
C LYS A 30 1.21 -3.17 -13.85
N GLY A 31 1.89 -2.32 -14.62
CA GLY A 31 2.85 -2.73 -15.65
C GLY A 31 4.04 -3.48 -15.06
N LYS A 32 4.64 -2.96 -13.99
CA LYS A 32 5.76 -3.61 -13.30
C LYS A 32 5.36 -4.99 -12.75
N ILE A 33 4.21 -5.08 -12.08
CA ILE A 33 3.70 -6.36 -11.56
C ILE A 33 3.44 -7.35 -12.70
N ARG A 34 2.80 -6.90 -13.79
CA ARG A 34 2.57 -7.73 -14.97
C ARG A 34 3.87 -8.26 -15.56
N ALA A 35 4.90 -7.43 -15.67
CA ALA A 35 6.21 -7.83 -16.17
C ALA A 35 6.84 -8.91 -15.29
N ILE A 36 6.78 -8.76 -13.97
CA ILE A 36 7.28 -9.77 -13.02
C ILE A 36 6.53 -11.10 -13.17
N ILE A 37 5.20 -11.08 -13.26
CA ILE A 37 4.39 -12.30 -13.42
C ILE A 37 4.70 -12.99 -14.76
N LYS A 38 4.85 -12.20 -15.84
CA LYS A 38 5.15 -12.74 -17.18
C LYS A 38 6.54 -13.39 -17.22
N ALA A 39 7.55 -12.69 -16.71
CA ALA A 39 8.92 -13.22 -16.62
C ALA A 39 9.01 -14.42 -15.66
N GLY A 40 8.21 -14.41 -14.60
CA GLY A 40 8.11 -15.49 -13.62
C GLY A 40 7.25 -16.68 -14.07
N GLY A 41 7.06 -16.89 -15.38
CA GLY A 41 6.12 -17.87 -15.90
C GLY A 41 6.37 -19.32 -15.43
N SER A 42 7.63 -19.69 -15.24
CA SER A 42 8.06 -21.01 -14.77
C SER A 42 8.36 -21.06 -13.26
N LEU A 43 8.43 -19.92 -12.58
CA LEU A 43 8.84 -19.86 -11.17
C LEU A 43 7.91 -20.68 -10.26
N PRO A 44 8.44 -21.22 -9.15
CA PRO A 44 7.63 -21.65 -8.02
C PRO A 44 6.72 -20.52 -7.50
N GLN A 45 5.59 -20.90 -6.90
CA GLN A 45 4.57 -19.94 -6.44
C GLN A 45 5.11 -19.00 -5.36
N ASP A 46 5.80 -19.56 -4.37
CA ASP A 46 6.49 -18.84 -3.28
C ASP A 46 7.49 -17.83 -3.84
N ALA A 47 8.33 -18.23 -4.82
CA ALA A 47 9.30 -17.35 -5.43
C ALA A 47 8.63 -16.18 -6.17
N LEU A 48 7.48 -16.42 -6.81
CA LEU A 48 6.68 -15.36 -7.42
C LEU A 48 6.10 -14.40 -6.36
N ILE A 49 5.55 -14.94 -5.28
CA ILE A 49 5.01 -14.14 -4.16
C ILE A 49 6.11 -13.27 -3.54
N ARG A 50 7.29 -13.84 -3.26
CA ARG A 50 8.43 -13.12 -2.68
C ARG A 50 8.93 -11.99 -3.58
N ARG A 51 8.86 -12.12 -4.90
CA ARG A 51 9.20 -11.03 -5.85
C ARG A 51 8.14 -9.93 -5.92
N LEU A 52 6.86 -10.29 -5.81
CA LEU A 52 5.75 -9.33 -5.92
C LEU A 52 5.56 -8.51 -4.64
N ASN A 53 5.66 -9.16 -3.48
CA ASN A 53 5.33 -8.58 -2.19
C ASN A 53 6.05 -7.26 -1.87
N PRO A 54 7.38 -7.10 -2.09
CA PRO A 54 8.07 -5.84 -1.85
C PRO A 54 7.53 -4.68 -2.70
N ILE A 55 7.20 -4.94 -3.96
CA ILE A 55 6.65 -3.92 -4.88
C ILE A 55 5.26 -3.48 -4.43
N ILE A 56 4.41 -4.45 -4.10
CA ILE A 56 3.02 -4.19 -3.68
C ILE A 56 3.02 -3.43 -2.36
N ARG A 57 3.80 -3.89 -1.36
CA ARG A 57 3.91 -3.26 -0.05
C ARG A 57 4.51 -1.86 -0.13
N GLY A 58 5.57 -1.67 -0.90
CA GLY A 58 6.23 -0.38 -1.08
C GLY A 58 5.28 0.64 -1.71
N TRP A 59 4.64 0.29 -2.82
CA TRP A 59 3.70 1.18 -3.50
C TRP A 59 2.48 1.50 -2.63
N GLY A 60 1.90 0.50 -1.99
CA GLY A 60 0.77 0.70 -1.07
C GLY A 60 1.14 1.57 0.12
N SER A 61 2.36 1.42 0.67
CA SER A 61 2.85 2.24 1.78
C SER A 61 3.05 3.70 1.38
N TYR A 62 3.57 3.97 0.18
CA TYR A 62 3.75 5.32 -0.35
C TYR A 62 2.40 6.06 -0.49
N TYR A 63 1.39 5.38 -1.05
CA TYR A 63 0.08 6.00 -1.29
C TYR A 63 -0.91 5.88 -0.13
N ARG A 64 -0.53 5.30 1.03
CA ARG A 64 -1.44 5.11 2.18
C ARG A 64 -1.94 6.41 2.80
N HIS A 65 -1.30 7.54 2.48
CA HIS A 65 -1.57 8.84 3.08
C HIS A 65 -2.63 9.66 2.33
N VAL A 66 -3.05 9.21 1.15
CA VAL A 66 -4.01 9.90 0.28
C VAL A 66 -5.26 9.05 0.04
N VAL A 67 -6.18 9.50 -0.83
CA VAL A 67 -7.44 8.81 -1.11
C VAL A 67 -7.20 7.62 -2.05
N SER A 68 -6.69 6.52 -1.47
CA SER A 68 -6.17 5.37 -2.25
C SER A 68 -6.94 4.07 -2.06
N LYS A 69 -7.94 4.00 -1.16
CA LYS A 69 -8.57 2.72 -0.78
C LYS A 69 -9.20 1.99 -1.98
N GLN A 70 -9.97 2.70 -2.81
CA GLN A 70 -10.54 2.11 -4.03
C GLN A 70 -9.45 1.68 -5.01
N VAL A 71 -8.42 2.51 -5.19
CA VAL A 71 -7.30 2.21 -6.09
C VAL A 71 -6.55 0.95 -5.64
N PHE A 72 -6.39 0.75 -4.33
CA PHE A 72 -5.79 -0.46 -3.77
C PHE A 72 -6.61 -1.70 -4.14
N SER A 73 -7.93 -1.67 -3.95
CA SER A 73 -8.82 -2.76 -4.36
C SER A 73 -8.76 -3.03 -5.86
N ASP A 74 -8.74 -1.98 -6.69
CA ASP A 74 -8.66 -2.10 -8.15
C ASP A 74 -7.32 -2.67 -8.63
N ILE A 75 -6.24 -2.43 -7.89
CA ILE A 75 -4.93 -3.04 -8.14
C ILE A 75 -4.94 -4.49 -7.69
N ASP A 76 -5.42 -4.80 -6.48
CA ASP A 76 -5.51 -6.18 -5.98
C ASP A 76 -6.33 -7.07 -6.91
N HIS A 77 -7.48 -6.59 -7.41
CA HIS A 77 -8.28 -7.31 -8.40
C HIS A 77 -7.55 -7.52 -9.73
N ALA A 78 -6.74 -6.53 -10.17
CA ALA A 78 -5.92 -6.69 -11.36
C ALA A 78 -4.81 -7.74 -11.14
N ILE A 79 -4.17 -7.75 -9.97
CA ILE A 79 -3.16 -8.74 -9.60
C ILE A 79 -3.77 -10.14 -9.55
N TRP A 80 -4.95 -10.29 -8.95
CA TRP A 80 -5.68 -11.56 -8.90
C TRP A 80 -5.93 -12.12 -10.30
N ARG A 81 -6.39 -11.31 -11.25
CA ARG A 81 -6.56 -11.75 -12.65
C ARG A 81 -5.24 -12.19 -13.28
N MET A 82 -4.14 -11.49 -13.00
CA MET A 82 -2.83 -11.85 -13.53
C MET A 82 -2.31 -13.16 -12.94
N THR A 83 -2.46 -13.38 -11.63
CA THR A 83 -2.04 -14.63 -10.97
C THR A 83 -2.94 -15.80 -11.35
N TRP A 84 -4.23 -15.58 -11.55
CA TRP A 84 -5.16 -16.59 -12.08
C TRP A 84 -4.76 -17.05 -13.48
N ASN A 85 -4.48 -16.12 -14.38
CA ASN A 85 -4.01 -16.45 -15.74
C ASN A 85 -2.65 -17.14 -15.72
N TRP A 86 -1.76 -16.72 -14.83
CA TRP A 86 -0.48 -17.39 -14.62
C TRP A 86 -0.65 -18.84 -14.17
N ALA A 87 -1.56 -19.10 -13.22
CA ALA A 87 -1.85 -20.44 -12.71
C ALA A 87 -2.49 -21.33 -13.78
N LYS A 88 -3.47 -20.81 -14.53
CA LYS A 88 -4.12 -21.51 -15.64
C LYS A 88 -3.13 -21.94 -16.72
N ARG A 89 -2.23 -21.04 -17.13
CA ARG A 89 -1.24 -21.33 -18.19
C ARG A 89 -0.30 -22.47 -17.81
N ARG A 90 -0.03 -22.68 -16.52
CA ARG A 90 0.83 -23.78 -16.04
C ARG A 90 0.17 -25.15 -16.12
N HIS A 91 -1.16 -25.19 -16.16
CA HIS A 91 -1.94 -26.44 -16.08
C HIS A 91 -3.02 -26.49 -17.15
N PRO A 92 -2.65 -26.55 -18.44
CA PRO A 92 -3.62 -26.55 -19.54
C PRO A 92 -4.59 -27.73 -19.52
N GLN A 93 -4.20 -28.84 -18.90
CA GLN A 93 -5.01 -30.07 -18.81
C GLN A 93 -5.80 -30.19 -17.49
N LYS A 94 -5.68 -29.25 -16.55
CA LYS A 94 -6.39 -29.32 -15.27
C LYS A 94 -7.62 -28.41 -15.26
N GLY A 95 -8.68 -28.87 -14.61
CA GLY A 95 -9.90 -28.11 -14.43
C GLY A 95 -9.69 -26.87 -13.54
N GLN A 96 -10.54 -25.85 -13.71
CA GLN A 96 -10.44 -24.59 -12.99
C GLN A 96 -10.55 -24.76 -11.47
N ARG A 97 -11.39 -25.69 -11.00
CA ARG A 97 -11.53 -25.99 -9.57
C ARG A 97 -10.22 -26.49 -8.96
N TRP A 98 -9.55 -27.44 -9.63
CA TRP A 98 -8.25 -27.94 -9.21
C TRP A 98 -7.21 -26.81 -9.16
N ILE A 99 -7.21 -25.91 -10.15
CA ILE A 99 -6.28 -24.77 -10.19
C ILE A 99 -6.56 -23.81 -9.01
N LYS A 100 -7.83 -23.55 -8.71
CA LYS A 100 -8.24 -22.75 -7.54
C LYS A 100 -7.69 -23.40 -6.28
N ASP A 101 -7.98 -24.67 -6.04
CA ASP A 101 -7.59 -25.39 -4.82
C ASP A 101 -6.06 -25.54 -4.67
N ARG A 102 -5.32 -25.57 -5.79
CA ARG A 102 -3.85 -25.70 -5.80
C ARG A 102 -3.10 -24.41 -5.46
N TYR A 103 -3.64 -23.24 -5.83
CA TYR A 103 -2.95 -21.95 -5.78
C TYR A 103 -3.61 -20.91 -4.90
N PHE A 104 -4.89 -21.11 -4.57
CA PHE A 104 -5.71 -20.16 -3.84
C PHE A 104 -6.38 -20.84 -2.66
N ALA A 105 -6.37 -20.18 -1.51
CA ALA A 105 -6.96 -20.67 -0.28
C ALA A 105 -7.98 -19.69 0.29
N HIS A 106 -8.79 -20.20 1.21
CA HIS A 106 -9.53 -19.37 2.14
C HIS A 106 -8.64 -19.06 3.36
N ARG A 107 -8.38 -17.78 3.65
CA ARG A 107 -7.59 -17.31 4.79
C ARG A 107 -8.13 -15.99 5.32
N ASP A 108 -8.13 -15.84 6.65
CA ASP A 108 -8.55 -14.62 7.35
C ASP A 108 -9.93 -14.09 6.90
N GLY A 109 -10.89 -15.00 6.70
CA GLY A 109 -12.25 -14.68 6.25
C GLY A 109 -12.36 -14.28 4.78
N ARG A 110 -11.31 -14.50 3.98
CA ARG A 110 -11.28 -14.20 2.54
C ARG A 110 -11.02 -15.45 1.73
N ASP A 111 -11.81 -15.66 0.68
CA ASP A 111 -11.52 -16.66 -0.34
C ASP A 111 -10.61 -16.06 -1.43
N TRP A 112 -10.08 -16.91 -2.31
CA TRP A 112 -9.21 -16.52 -3.44
C TRP A 112 -7.90 -15.83 -3.02
N VAL A 113 -7.34 -16.23 -1.88
CA VAL A 113 -6.04 -15.74 -1.43
C VAL A 113 -4.92 -16.52 -2.12
N PHE A 114 -4.09 -15.85 -2.93
CA PHE A 114 -2.96 -16.50 -3.60
C PHE A 114 -1.84 -16.80 -2.60
N THR A 115 -1.67 -18.09 -2.28
CA THR A 115 -0.70 -18.57 -1.27
C THR A 115 -0.29 -20.01 -1.57
N ASP A 116 0.95 -20.35 -1.23
CA ASP A 116 1.45 -21.74 -1.23
C ASP A 116 1.34 -22.41 0.15
N GLY A 117 0.74 -21.72 1.14
CA GLY A 117 0.70 -22.13 2.53
C GLY A 117 1.68 -21.37 3.42
N SER A 118 2.90 -21.13 2.93
CA SER A 118 4.00 -20.49 3.68
C SER A 118 4.05 -18.97 3.40
N ASP A 119 4.09 -18.61 2.13
CA ASP A 119 4.08 -17.26 1.60
C ASP A 119 2.67 -16.91 1.11
N THR A 120 2.22 -15.70 1.45
CA THR A 120 0.93 -15.17 1.00
C THR A 120 1.13 -13.87 0.26
N LEU A 121 0.46 -13.72 -0.88
CA LEU A 121 0.50 -12.49 -1.65
C LEU A 121 -0.20 -11.37 -0.88
N PHE A 122 0.54 -10.30 -0.68
CA PHE A 122 0.07 -9.14 0.06
C PHE A 122 -1.05 -8.43 -0.71
N GLN A 123 -2.11 -8.04 0.00
CA GLN A 123 -3.23 -7.27 -0.55
C GLN A 123 -3.11 -5.81 -0.12
N MET A 124 -3.02 -4.88 -1.06
CA MET A 124 -2.96 -3.44 -0.77
C MET A 124 -4.21 -2.96 -0.01
N ALA A 125 -5.37 -3.56 -0.27
CA ALA A 125 -6.63 -3.25 0.41
C ALA A 125 -6.57 -3.55 1.92
N SER A 126 -5.60 -4.33 2.41
CA SER A 126 -5.36 -4.50 3.86
C SER A 126 -4.73 -3.25 4.51
N ILE A 127 -4.09 -2.37 3.73
CA ILE A 127 -3.40 -1.20 4.27
C ILE A 127 -4.42 -0.20 4.84
N PRO A 128 -4.27 0.22 6.10
CA PRO A 128 -5.07 1.30 6.65
C PRO A 128 -4.57 2.65 6.11
N ILE A 129 -5.51 3.46 5.64
CA ILE A 129 -5.24 4.84 5.21
C ILE A 129 -4.90 5.67 6.44
N ARG A 130 -3.72 6.29 6.44
CA ARG A 130 -3.24 7.14 7.55
C ARG A 130 -2.99 8.54 7.05
N ARG A 131 -3.88 9.49 7.32
CA ARG A 131 -3.71 10.88 6.85
C ARG A 131 -2.61 11.59 7.64
N HIS A 132 -1.83 12.42 6.95
CA HIS A 132 -0.89 13.32 7.62
C HIS A 132 -1.65 14.42 8.36
N VAL A 133 -1.28 14.64 9.62
CA VAL A 133 -1.79 15.74 10.44
C VAL A 133 -0.84 16.93 10.29
N LYS A 134 -1.33 18.02 9.69
CA LYS A 134 -0.57 19.27 9.53
C LYS A 134 -0.09 19.79 10.88
N ILE A 135 1.10 20.38 10.90
CA ILE A 135 1.57 21.15 12.06
C ILE A 135 0.71 22.43 12.15
N ARG A 136 0.38 22.85 13.37
CA ARG A 136 -0.33 24.11 13.59
C ARG A 136 0.59 25.25 13.15
N GLY A 137 0.13 26.13 12.26
CA GLY A 137 0.98 27.16 11.65
C GLY A 137 1.62 28.10 12.67
N GLN A 138 0.91 28.43 13.75
CA GLN A 138 1.40 29.29 14.83
C GLN A 138 2.27 28.55 15.87
N ALA A 139 2.46 27.23 15.74
CA ALA A 139 3.18 26.47 16.76
C ALA A 139 4.69 26.64 16.60
N ASN A 140 5.32 27.23 17.62
CA ASN A 140 6.77 27.36 17.72
C ASN A 140 7.33 26.27 18.66
N PRO A 141 8.25 25.40 18.20
CA PRO A 141 8.87 24.38 19.05
C PRO A 141 9.61 24.90 20.28
N TYR A 142 10.05 26.16 20.25
CA TYR A 142 10.85 26.81 21.30
C TYR A 142 10.02 27.66 22.26
N ASP A 143 8.73 27.79 22.00
CA ASP A 143 7.81 28.52 22.86
C ASP A 143 7.19 27.54 23.89
N PRO A 144 7.35 27.80 25.20
CA PRO A 144 6.81 26.95 26.27
C PRO A 144 5.31 26.68 26.16
N ASP A 145 4.53 27.63 25.64
CA ASP A 145 3.07 27.48 25.48
C ASP A 145 2.71 26.35 24.51
N TRP A 146 3.61 26.04 23.57
CA TRP A 146 3.43 24.96 22.59
C TRP A 146 4.05 23.62 23.02
N ALA A 147 4.73 23.55 24.17
CA ALA A 147 5.44 22.35 24.62
C ALA A 147 4.52 21.12 24.71
N ALA A 148 3.30 21.29 25.25
CA ALA A 148 2.31 20.21 25.36
C ALA A 148 1.79 19.72 24.00
N TYR A 149 1.71 20.60 23.01
CA TYR A 149 1.34 20.23 21.64
C TYR A 149 2.42 19.37 20.98
N PHE A 150 3.68 19.82 21.03
CA PHE A 150 4.81 19.09 20.45
C PHE A 150 5.06 17.76 21.17
N ARG A 151 4.96 17.70 22.51
CA ARG A 151 5.04 16.45 23.28
C ARG A 151 4.04 15.40 22.79
N ARG A 152 2.76 15.76 22.69
CA ARG A 152 1.70 14.86 22.17
C ARG A 152 1.98 14.43 20.72
N ARG A 153 2.54 15.32 19.91
CA ARG A 153 2.91 15.03 18.52
C ARG A 153 4.10 14.06 18.40
N TYR A 154 5.13 14.22 19.23
CA TYR A 154 6.29 13.32 19.25
C TYR A 154 5.91 11.91 19.70
N VAL A 155 5.11 11.80 20.78
CA VAL A 155 4.55 10.52 21.24
C VAL A 155 3.79 9.82 20.12
N ARG A 156 2.91 10.55 19.41
CA ARG A 156 2.16 10.00 18.25
C ARG A 156 3.08 9.54 17.11
N GLN A 157 4.24 10.16 16.94
CA GLN A 157 5.22 9.79 15.92
C GLN A 157 6.20 8.71 16.37
N GLY A 158 6.15 8.27 17.64
CA GLY A 158 7.15 7.38 18.21
C GLY A 158 8.54 8.01 18.28
N LYS A 159 8.63 9.35 18.33
CA LYS A 159 9.90 10.07 18.44
C LYS A 159 10.19 10.42 19.90
N PRO A 160 11.47 10.41 20.33
CA PRO A 160 11.84 10.92 21.64
C PRO A 160 11.48 12.41 21.76
N THR A 161 11.03 12.82 22.96
CA THR A 161 10.66 14.21 23.24
C THR A 161 11.93 15.05 23.39
N PRO A 162 12.16 16.13 22.62
CA PRO A 162 13.48 16.77 22.56
C PRO A 162 13.88 17.63 23.78
N TYR A 163 12.99 17.94 24.73
CA TYR A 163 13.30 18.92 25.77
C TYR A 163 12.67 18.57 27.12
N LEU A 164 13.48 18.00 28.02
CA LEU A 164 13.31 18.06 29.48
C LEU A 164 14.62 17.81 30.28
N ALA A 165 15.80 17.72 29.65
CA ALA A 165 17.00 17.22 30.35
C ALA A 165 18.06 18.28 30.74
N HIS A 166 17.89 19.58 30.44
CA HIS A 166 19.03 20.52 30.56
C HIS A 166 18.73 21.98 30.91
N TRP A 167 17.48 22.36 31.26
CA TRP A 167 17.13 23.76 31.58
C TRP A 167 16.58 24.00 32.99
N LEU A 168 16.71 23.03 33.91
CA LEU A 168 16.35 23.18 35.33
C LEU A 168 17.56 22.95 36.24
N SER A 169 18.73 23.41 35.81
CA SER A 169 19.97 23.33 36.59
C SER A 169 20.67 24.69 36.59
N THR A 170 20.02 25.67 37.20
CA THR A 170 20.64 26.82 37.89
C THR A 170 19.64 27.33 38.90
#